data_AF-A0A1Y4B340-F1
#
_entry.id   AF-A0A1Y4B340-F1
#
_cell.length_a   1.000
_cell.length_b   1.000
_cell.length_c   1.000
_cell.angle_alpha   90.00
_cell.angle_beta   90.00
_cell.angle_gamma   90.00
#
_symmetry.space_group_name_H-M   'P 1'
#
loop_
_entity.id
_entity.type
_entity.pdbx_description
1 polymer ?
#
loop_
_entity_poly.entity_id
_entity_poly.type
_entity_poly.pdbx_seq_one_letter_code
_entity_poly.pdbx_strand_id
1 'polypeptide(L)'
;MRRQLEELNQQGSITEYVCRTILDLSRKVADNLCIKYEKVREEVLEVLGGEILEYEAKTILNQGIEEGWTKGRTEAYVDLVRDGLLSLQEAAARIPMEEAELERLLNLEKKGQCEDKEG
;
A
#
# COMPACT_ATOMS: atom_id res chain seq x y z
N MET A 1 21.14 -13.87 -2.75
CA MET A 1 19.87 -13.91 -3.50
C MET A 1 19.04 -12.62 -3.35
N ARG A 2 18.80 -12.14 -2.12
CA ARG A 2 18.05 -10.91 -1.84
C ARG A 2 18.40 -9.70 -2.72
N ARG A 3 19.69 -9.38 -2.84
CA ARG A 3 20.18 -8.25 -3.67
C ARG A 3 19.70 -8.29 -5.12
N GLN A 4 19.64 -9.47 -5.74
CA GLN A 4 19.19 -9.62 -7.13
C GLN A 4 17.70 -9.36 -7.27
N LEU A 5 16.90 -9.78 -6.28
CA LEU A 5 15.46 -9.51 -6.25
C LEU A 5 15.19 -8.03 -6.01
N GLU A 6 15.95 -7.38 -5.12
CA GLU A 6 15.87 -5.94 -4.88
C GLU A 6 16.24 -5.13 -6.12
N GLU A 7 17.29 -5.52 -6.87
CA GLU A 7 17.65 -4.89 -8.14
C GLU A 7 16.53 -5.03 -9.19
N LEU A 8 15.89 -6.20 -9.29
CA LEU A 8 14.75 -6.41 -10.20
C LEU A 8 13.52 -5.60 -9.78
N ASN A 9 13.29 -5.39 -8.49
CA ASN A 9 12.22 -4.53 -7.97
C ASN A 9 12.50 -3.06 -8.27
N GLN A 10 13.74 -2.59 -8.06
CA GLN A 10 14.15 -1.23 -8.41
C GLN A 10 14.03 -0.93 -9.91
N GLN A 11 14.21 -1.95 -10.77
CA GLN A 11 13.99 -1.87 -12.21
C GLN A 11 12.51 -1.96 -12.60
N GLY A 12 11.60 -2.19 -11.65
CA GLY A 12 10.16 -2.37 -11.91
C GLY A 12 9.80 -3.67 -12.63
N SER A 13 10.74 -4.61 -12.74
CA SER A 13 10.52 -5.89 -13.44
C SER A 13 9.68 -6.87 -12.61
N ILE A 14 9.75 -6.76 -11.28
CA ILE A 14 8.95 -7.52 -10.33
C ILE A 14 8.47 -6.57 -9.23
N THR A 15 7.34 -6.88 -8.61
CA THR A 15 6.83 -6.11 -7.48
C THR A 15 7.46 -6.59 -6.17
N GLU A 16 7.39 -5.77 -5.12
CA GLU A 16 7.79 -6.15 -3.76
C GLU A 16 7.09 -7.45 -3.31
N TYR A 17 5.79 -7.58 -3.63
CA TYR A 17 5.03 -8.80 -3.34
C TYR A 17 5.63 -10.06 -3.98
N VAL A 18 6.12 -9.95 -5.22
CA VAL A 18 6.76 -11.08 -5.94
C VAL A 18 8.13 -11.39 -5.33
N CYS A 19 8.94 -10.38 -5.02
CA CYS A 19 10.21 -10.55 -4.27
C CYS A 19 9.99 -11.34 -3.00
N ARG A 20 8.98 -10.95 -2.21
CA ARG A 20 8.67 -11.57 -0.93
C ARG A 20 8.25 -13.03 -1.08
N THR A 21 7.34 -13.27 -2.02
CA THR A 21 6.82 -14.61 -2.30
C THR A 21 7.95 -15.57 -2.67
N ILE A 22 8.89 -15.12 -3.52
CA ILE A 22 10.05 -15.92 -3.91
C ILE A 22 10.95 -16.22 -2.71
N LEU A 23 11.22 -15.23 -1.85
CA LEU A 23 12.04 -15.41 -0.64
C LEU A 23 11.40 -16.38 0.36
N ASP A 24 10.11 -16.24 0.63
CA ASP A 24 9.39 -17.10 1.59
C ASP A 24 9.29 -18.55 1.09
N LEU A 25 9.01 -18.76 -0.20
CA LEU A 25 8.98 -20.10 -0.79
C LEU A 25 10.38 -20.73 -0.79
N SER A 26 11.41 -19.96 -1.14
CA SER A 26 12.80 -20.43 -1.13
C SER A 26 13.27 -20.83 0.27
N ARG A 27 12.88 -20.05 1.29
CA ARG A 27 13.16 -20.36 2.69
C ARG A 27 12.49 -21.67 3.11
N LYS A 28 11.21 -21.89 2.78
CA LYS A 28 10.51 -23.16 3.06
C LYS A 28 11.16 -24.36 2.38
N VAL A 29 11.64 -24.19 1.14
CA VAL A 29 12.37 -25.24 0.43
C VAL A 29 13.71 -25.51 1.12
N ALA A 30 14.47 -24.47 1.47
CA ALA A 30 15.74 -24.59 2.18
C ALA A 30 15.59 -25.28 3.55
N ASP A 31 14.59 -24.89 4.34
CA ASP A 31 14.29 -25.51 5.64
C ASP A 31 13.99 -27.00 5.48
N ASN A 32 13.18 -27.39 4.48
CA ASN A 32 12.86 -28.79 4.22
C ASN A 32 14.05 -29.63 3.72
N LEU A 33 14.98 -29.02 2.97
CA LEU A 33 16.19 -29.71 2.50
C LEU A 33 17.23 -29.86 3.61
N CYS A 34 17.29 -28.90 4.54
CA CYS A 34 18.33 -28.83 5.56
C CYS A 34 17.90 -29.36 6.94
N ILE A 35 16.77 -30.07 7.04
CA ILE A 35 16.18 -30.57 8.31
C ILE A 35 17.19 -31.27 9.24
N LYS A 36 18.17 -32.00 8.67
CA LYS A 36 19.16 -32.78 9.43
C LYS A 36 20.52 -32.08 9.56
N TYR A 37 20.69 -30.91 8.95
CA TYR A 37 21.97 -30.23 8.80
C TYR A 37 21.83 -28.77 9.19
N GLU A 38 21.78 -28.51 10.50
CA GLU A 38 21.54 -27.17 11.06
C GLU A 38 22.56 -26.13 10.55
N LYS A 39 23.85 -26.48 10.47
CA LYS A 39 24.87 -25.57 9.92
C LYS A 39 24.64 -25.21 8.46
N VAL A 40 24.23 -26.19 7.65
CA VAL A 40 23.93 -25.95 6.23
C VAL A 40 22.68 -25.09 6.10
N ARG A 41 21.69 -25.30 7.00
CA ARG A 41 20.49 -24.46 7.07
C ARG A 41 20.86 -23.01 7.34
N GLU A 42 21.69 -22.74 8.35
CA GLU A 42 22.13 -21.39 8.71
C GLU A 42 22.83 -20.69 7.54
N GLU A 43 23.78 -21.37 6.88
CA GLU A 43 24.51 -20.83 5.72
C GLU A 43 23.56 -20.52 4.55
N VAL A 44 22.60 -21.40 4.26
CA VAL A 44 21.62 -21.17 3.18
C VAL A 44 20.70 -20.00 3.51
N LEU A 45 20.27 -19.86 4.77
CA LEU A 45 19.47 -18.71 5.21
C LEU A 45 20.25 -17.40 5.10
N GLU A 46 21.55 -17.41 5.41
CA GLU A 46 22.44 -16.25 5.23
C GLU A 46 22.54 -15.84 3.75
N VAL A 47 22.70 -16.79 2.84
CA VAL A 47 22.72 -16.54 1.37
C VAL A 47 21.37 -15.99 0.85
N LEU A 48 20.26 -16.40 1.48
CA LEU A 48 18.92 -15.90 1.21
C LEU A 48 18.69 -14.48 1.76
N GLY A 49 19.57 -13.98 2.64
CA GLY A 49 19.51 -12.62 3.18
C GLY A 49 19.20 -12.55 4.68
N GLY A 50 19.28 -13.67 5.41
CA GLY A 50 19.11 -13.73 6.86
C GLY A 50 17.66 -13.63 7.33
N GLU A 51 17.46 -13.30 8.61
CA GLU A 51 16.15 -12.91 9.14
C GLU A 51 15.72 -11.56 8.55
N ILE A 52 14.65 -11.57 7.78
CA ILE A 52 14.00 -10.34 7.30
C ILE A 52 13.02 -9.92 8.40
N LEU A 53 13.47 -9.06 9.31
CA LEU A 53 12.72 -8.75 10.53
C LEU A 53 11.78 -7.52 10.43
N GLU A 54 12.06 -6.46 9.65
CA GLU A 54 11.37 -5.18 9.96
C GLU A 54 11.00 -4.25 8.79
N TYR A 55 11.58 -4.38 7.59
CA TYR A 55 11.47 -3.29 6.59
C TYR A 55 10.14 -3.26 5.80
N GLU A 56 9.59 -4.41 5.38
CA GLU A 56 8.32 -4.44 4.63
C GLU A 56 7.12 -4.07 5.50
N ALA A 57 7.00 -4.66 6.69
CA ALA A 57 5.89 -4.36 7.59
C ALA A 57 5.86 -2.87 7.99
N LYS A 58 7.04 -2.27 8.21
CA LYS A 58 7.17 -0.84 8.49
C LYS A 58 6.86 0.03 7.28
N THR A 59 7.24 -0.40 6.08
CA THR A 59 6.93 0.32 4.83
C THR A 59 5.43 0.30 4.56
N ILE A 60 4.79 -0.86 4.68
CA ILE A 60 3.33 -1.02 4.54
C ILE A 60 2.58 -0.19 5.58
N LEU A 61 3.04 -0.20 6.84
CA LEU A 61 2.45 0.61 7.91
C LEU A 61 2.56 2.11 7.60
N ASN A 62 3.74 2.57 7.20
CA ASN A 62 3.95 3.99 6.88
C ASN A 62 3.13 4.42 5.66
N GLN A 63 3.07 3.59 4.63
CA GLN A 63 2.27 3.83 3.43
C GLN A 63 0.77 3.87 3.76
N GLY A 64 0.28 2.92 4.56
CA GLY A 64 -1.11 2.90 5.01
C GLY A 64 -1.47 4.11 5.88
N ILE A 65 -0.53 4.60 6.70
CA ILE A 65 -0.69 5.85 7.46
C ILE A 65 -0.81 7.03 6.48
N GLU A 66 0.11 7.19 5.54
CA GLU A 66 0.13 8.30 4.58
C GLU A 66 -1.12 8.33 3.67
N GLU A 67 -1.52 7.18 3.15
CA GLU A 67 -2.75 7.02 2.37
C GLU A 67 -3.99 7.35 3.22
N GLY A 68 -4.02 6.88 4.47
CA GLY A 68 -5.11 7.17 5.42
C GLY A 68 -5.25 8.65 5.75
N TRP A 69 -4.13 9.35 6.02
CA TRP A 69 -4.12 10.80 6.25
C TRP A 69 -4.62 11.57 5.03
N THR A 70 -4.18 11.16 3.83
CA THR A 70 -4.57 11.82 2.58
C THR A 70 -6.05 11.61 2.30
N LYS A 71 -6.54 10.37 2.44
CA LYS A 71 -7.95 10.04 2.22
C LYS A 71 -8.86 10.72 3.24
N GLY A 72 -8.55 10.63 4.54
CA GLY A 72 -9.35 11.26 5.58
C GLY A 72 -9.38 12.79 5.50
N ARG A 73 -8.27 13.42 5.11
CA ARG A 73 -8.25 14.86 4.84
C ARG A 73 -9.15 15.23 3.67
N THR A 74 -9.13 14.41 2.61
CA THR A 74 -9.96 14.63 1.42
C THR A 74 -11.44 14.49 1.73
N GLU A 75 -11.83 13.42 2.44
CA GLU A 75 -13.21 13.19 2.91
C GLU A 75 -13.71 14.37 3.77
N ALA A 76 -12.90 14.85 4.72
CA ALA A 76 -13.27 15.98 5.57
C ALA A 76 -13.54 17.27 4.76
N TYR A 77 -12.76 17.56 3.73
CA TYR A 77 -13.02 18.72 2.88
C TYR A 77 -14.24 18.53 1.98
N VAL A 78 -14.50 17.32 1.48
CA VAL A 78 -15.72 17.00 0.73
C VAL A 78 -16.95 17.24 1.61
N ASP A 79 -16.91 16.79 2.87
CA ASP A 79 -18.00 17.02 3.84
C ASP A 79 -18.20 18.51 4.15
N LEU A 80 -17.12 19.28 4.33
CA LEU A 80 -17.20 20.73 4.55
C LEU A 80 -17.82 21.48 3.36
N VAL A 81 -17.50 21.05 2.12
CA VAL A 81 -18.11 21.62 0.91
C VAL A 81 -19.59 21.23 0.81
N ARG A 82 -19.95 20.00 1.17
CA ARG A 82 -21.35 19.54 1.24
C ARG A 82 -22.16 20.35 2.25
N ASP A 83 -21.60 20.58 3.43
CA ASP A 83 -22.25 21.33 4.51
C ASP A 83 -22.33 22.83 4.21
N GLY A 84 -21.77 23.27 3.08
CA GLY A 84 -21.77 24.67 2.64
C GLY A 84 -20.86 25.57 3.47
N LEU A 85 -19.98 24.98 4.28
CA LEU A 85 -19.04 25.69 5.15
C LEU A 85 -17.77 26.13 4.41
N LEU A 86 -17.49 25.52 3.26
CA LEU A 86 -16.33 25.82 2.42
C LEU A 86 -16.72 25.82 0.94
N SER A 87 -16.14 26.73 0.14
CA SER A 87 -16.35 26.70 -1.31
C SER A 87 -15.52 25.59 -1.97
N LEU A 88 -15.98 25.11 -3.13
CA LEU A 88 -15.29 24.09 -3.93
C LEU A 88 -13.85 24.52 -4.29
N GLN A 89 -13.66 25.80 -4.61
CA GLN A 89 -12.37 26.41 -4.94
C GLN A 89 -11.42 26.42 -3.74
N GLU A 90 -11.92 26.78 -2.55
CA GLU A 90 -11.13 26.80 -1.31
C GLU A 90 -10.74 25.39 -0.84
N ALA A 91 -11.60 24.39 -1.08
CA ALA A 91 -11.32 22.99 -0.81
C ALA A 91 -10.25 22.44 -1.75
N ALA A 92 -10.40 22.67 -3.07
CA ALA A 92 -9.46 22.23 -4.08
C ALA A 92 -8.08 22.90 -3.93
N ALA A 93 -8.01 24.16 -3.50
CA ALA A 93 -6.73 24.82 -3.23
C ALA A 93 -5.97 24.25 -2.01
N ARG A 94 -6.65 23.54 -1.10
CA ARG A 94 -6.06 22.98 0.14
C ARG A 94 -5.75 21.49 0.08
N ILE A 95 -6.17 20.82 -0.99
CA ILE A 95 -5.92 19.40 -1.25
C ILE A 95 -5.10 19.33 -2.54
N PRO A 96 -4.14 18.39 -2.68
CA PRO A 96 -3.47 18.16 -3.96
C PRO A 96 -4.41 17.45 -4.96
N MET A 97 -5.56 18.05 -5.26
CA MET A 97 -6.65 17.50 -6.09
C MET A 97 -7.26 18.61 -6.95
N GLU A 98 -7.49 18.32 -8.22
CA GLU A 98 -8.11 19.25 -9.17
C GLU A 98 -9.60 19.47 -8.87
N GLU A 99 -10.12 20.68 -9.11
CA GLU A 99 -11.53 21.03 -8.88
C GLU A 99 -12.50 20.07 -9.59
N ALA A 100 -12.15 19.66 -10.81
CA ALA A 100 -12.95 18.74 -11.62
C ALA A 100 -13.03 17.33 -11.01
N GLU A 101 -12.03 16.92 -10.23
CA GLU A 101 -12.02 15.63 -9.54
C GLU A 101 -12.85 15.68 -8.25
N LEU A 102 -12.75 16.79 -7.52
CA LEU A 102 -13.58 17.07 -6.35
C LEU A 102 -15.08 17.15 -6.71
N GLU A 103 -15.40 17.79 -7.83
CA GLU A 103 -16.77 17.87 -8.35
C GLU A 103 -17.33 16.48 -8.74
N ARG A 104 -16.48 15.60 -9.29
CA ARG A 104 -16.87 14.21 -9.58
C ARG A 104 -17.17 13.41 -8.32
N LEU A 105 -16.37 13.57 -7.25
CA LEU A 105 -16.62 12.91 -5.97
C LEU A 105 -17.95 13.36 -5.36
N LEU A 106 -18.22 14.66 -5.37
CA LEU A 106 -19.51 15.21 -4.93
C LEU A 106 -20.70 14.70 -5.76
N ASN A 107 -20.51 14.50 -7.07
CA ASN A 107 -21.55 14.00 -7.97
C ASN A 107 -21.76 12.48 -7.90
N LEU A 108 -20.72 11.70 -7.58
CA LEU A 108 -20.81 10.24 -7.37
C LEU A 108 -21.59 9.90 -6.10
N GLU A 109 -21.41 10.65 -5.01
CA GLU A 109 -22.16 10.42 -3.78
C GLU A 109 -23.61 10.91 -3.84
N LYS A 110 -23.93 11.90 -4.69
CA LYS A 110 -25.33 12.26 -5.00
C LYS A 110 -26.08 11.14 -5.72
N LYS A 111 -25.40 10.29 -6.50
CA LYS A 111 -26.02 9.10 -7.11
C LYS A 111 -26.37 8.03 -6.08
N GLY A 112 -25.57 7.89 -5.02
CA GLY A 112 -25.87 7.00 -3.88
C GLY A 112 -27.10 7.44 -3.07
N GLN A 113 -27.49 8.71 -3.12
CA GLN A 113 -28.69 9.21 -2.43
C GLN A 113 -29.99 9.13 -3.26
N CYS A 114 -29.89 8.79 -4.55
CA CYS A 114 -31.06 8.62 -5.41
C CYS A 114 -31.61 7.18 -5.43
N GLU A 115 -30.84 6.17 -5.04
CA GLU A 115 -31.29 4.77 -5.04
C GLU A 115 -32.02 4.34 -3.75
N ASP A 116 -31.97 5.15 -2.67
CA ASP A 116 -32.62 4.84 -1.39
C ASP A 116 -33.98 5.54 -1.16
N LYS A 117 -34.60 6.11 -2.21
CA LYS A 117 -35.93 6.76 -2.11
C LYS A 117 -37.00 6.20 -3.04
N GLU A 118 -36.90 4.93 -3.42
CA GLU A 118 -38.04 4.17 -3.97
C GLU A 118 -38.19 2.85 -3.21
N GLY A 119 -38.92 2.91 -2.10
CA GLY A 119 -39.36 1.77 -1.29
C GLY A 119 -40.51 2.18 -0.37
#